data_AF-A0A952IY09-F1
#
_entry.id   AF-A0A952IY09-F1
#
_cell.length_a   1.000
_cell.length_b   1.000
_cell.length_c   1.000
_cell.angle_alpha   90.00
_cell.angle_beta   90.00
_cell.angle_gamma   90.00
#
_symmetry.space_group_name_H-M   'P 1'
#
loop_
_entity.id
_entity.type
_entity.pdbx_description
1 polymer ?
#
loop_
_entity_poly.entity_id
_entity_poly.type
_entity_poly.pdbx_seq_one_letter_code
_entity_poly.pdbx_strand_id
1 'polypeptide(L)'
;MKQSHLTTILLALSMYSTASVAQMTDYEREKLLSLLQNTAIEQNLDIFDGSAFNPEVDLETGYRYMTGYITQMNKVVHGINGMTSPARSSDHGRQFIAEAQEKLTYSKAMRSAFRDFEKAKKSAPVSKPTSTTTGSTTKTVKTIESEGEVLSPEQLVSVQLHFNALEDLMASGSFDGSAINPTLSWEDAQAYQQQFLSIVNTATDAYNNLPDQAKTSDAGKVLRSELQKHLDIARIVNGALFNHRALLQRRIAETTKKKQIENNQRREQARRKRENQAQLSADAAAAVDAQLQDQRARLAPVCDAFSKEVMTRRNQRRMTAYFQNADAIKSDYKSMSRFLTLAESISTRCAKPDYSALLKTSCSDSQDLDPKSWCETATTARTTMRNHILRETSSWETIAENRYISADKLDRSNGWIPIEGPTSLEKTLSFDRMMYVNNVDFGPEKQRDLFADLDIQPDDFPYYTASLDYIDELREAINEGAASWPAAPRAASGEDTNYGTALAAETITQRWHPTAEIRDSWLSRANWKIIKNNLGVILRRTLPGHVLFKLPDDPYCQIRSFTLTEQYTGSGTFQPAKGVRFGYVRFQSCG
;
A
#
# COMPACT_ATOMS: atom_id res chain seq x y z
N MET A 1 3.02 -15.65 -45.04
CA MET A 1 1.67 -15.21 -44.59
C MET A 1 1.46 -15.62 -43.13
N LYS A 2 1.81 -14.75 -42.15
CA LYS A 2 1.35 -14.78 -40.74
C LYS A 2 2.02 -13.69 -39.86
N GLN A 3 2.22 -12.49 -40.39
CA GLN A 3 2.76 -11.34 -39.62
C GLN A 3 2.05 -10.00 -39.92
N SER A 4 1.00 -10.01 -40.74
CA SER A 4 0.32 -8.79 -41.22
C SER A 4 -0.98 -8.44 -40.47
N HIS A 5 -1.38 -9.21 -39.45
CA HIS A 5 -2.67 -8.98 -38.76
C HIS A 5 -2.55 -8.35 -37.36
N LEU A 6 -1.35 -8.22 -36.80
CA LEU A 6 -1.15 -7.61 -35.48
C LEU A 6 -0.91 -6.09 -35.53
N THR A 7 -0.40 -5.56 -36.64
CA THR A 7 -0.10 -4.13 -36.78
C THR A 7 -1.32 -3.28 -37.10
N THR A 8 -2.37 -3.85 -37.70
CA THR A 8 -3.58 -3.13 -38.08
C THR A 8 -4.57 -2.94 -36.92
N ILE A 9 -4.48 -3.76 -35.87
CA ILE A 9 -5.33 -3.64 -34.67
C ILE A 9 -4.79 -2.57 -33.71
N LEU A 10 -3.49 -2.29 -33.73
CA LEU A 10 -2.85 -1.26 -32.90
C LEU A 10 -3.02 0.17 -33.44
N LEU A 11 -3.34 0.36 -34.72
CA LEU A 11 -3.63 1.69 -35.28
C LEU A 11 -5.13 2.08 -35.25
N ALA A 12 -6.04 1.13 -35.02
CA ALA A 12 -7.48 1.40 -34.98
C ALA A 12 -8.00 1.83 -33.59
N LEU A 13 -7.16 1.77 -32.54
CA LEU A 13 -7.51 2.13 -31.17
C LEU A 13 -7.05 3.55 -30.76
N SER A 14 -6.44 4.33 -31.66
CA SER A 14 -5.95 5.70 -31.36
C SER A 14 -6.93 6.83 -31.71
N MET A 15 -8.18 6.51 -32.10
CA MET A 15 -9.15 7.53 -32.55
C MET A 15 -10.47 7.59 -31.77
N TYR A 16 -10.56 6.98 -30.58
CA TYR A 16 -11.72 7.15 -29.71
C TYR A 16 -11.38 7.98 -28.45
N SER A 17 -11.93 9.19 -28.41
CA SER A 17 -12.46 9.86 -27.21
C SER A 17 -11.49 10.04 -26.02
N THR A 18 -10.72 11.13 -26.03
CA THR A 18 -10.08 11.71 -24.84
C THR A 18 -11.10 12.53 -24.04
N ALA A 19 -12.08 11.87 -23.45
CA ALA A 19 -12.82 12.40 -22.30
C ALA A 19 -12.26 11.70 -21.07
N SER A 20 -11.71 12.50 -20.15
CA SER A 20 -11.01 12.06 -18.94
C SER A 20 -11.94 11.30 -17.98
N VAL A 21 -12.07 10.00 -18.17
CA VAL A 21 -12.22 9.08 -17.04
C VAL A 21 -10.87 9.12 -16.34
N ALA A 22 -10.80 9.57 -15.08
CA ALA A 22 -9.56 9.54 -14.31
C ALA A 22 -9.03 8.09 -14.30
N GLN A 23 -8.09 7.82 -15.20
CA GLN A 23 -7.45 6.52 -15.34
C GLN A 23 -6.56 6.34 -14.12
N MET A 24 -6.52 5.09 -13.63
CA MET A 24 -5.51 4.66 -12.67
C MET A 24 -4.13 5.11 -13.18
N THR A 25 -3.38 5.85 -12.37
CA THR A 25 -2.06 6.35 -12.80
C THR A 25 -1.17 5.16 -13.17
N ASP A 26 -0.23 5.34 -14.11
CA ASP A 26 0.72 4.27 -14.47
C ASP A 26 1.47 3.74 -13.24
N TYR A 27 1.75 4.62 -12.28
CA TYR A 27 2.33 4.26 -10.98
C TYR A 27 1.40 3.35 -10.15
N GLU A 28 0.11 3.70 -10.00
CA GLU A 28 -0.86 2.86 -9.30
C GLU A 28 -1.05 1.51 -10.02
N ARG A 29 -1.05 1.53 -11.36
CA ARG A 29 -1.13 0.33 -12.19
C ARG A 29 0.05 -0.60 -11.97
N GLU A 30 1.28 -0.10 -12.06
CA GLU A 30 2.50 -0.87 -11.85
C GLU A 30 2.58 -1.40 -10.41
N LYS A 31 2.22 -0.57 -9.43
CA LYS A 31 2.18 -0.98 -8.03
C LYS A 31 1.20 -2.11 -7.80
N LEU A 32 -0.01 -2.04 -8.37
CA LEU A 32 -1.01 -3.09 -8.26
C LEU A 32 -0.60 -4.36 -9.02
N LEU A 33 -0.11 -4.24 -10.25
CA LEU A 33 0.42 -5.37 -11.02
C LEU A 33 1.56 -6.07 -10.30
N SER A 34 2.48 -5.33 -9.66
CA SER A 34 3.58 -5.91 -8.87
C SER A 34 3.10 -6.70 -7.66
N LEU A 35 1.95 -6.34 -7.08
CA LEU A 35 1.33 -7.10 -6.00
C LEU A 35 0.71 -8.41 -6.50
N LEU A 36 0.15 -8.44 -7.72
CA LEU A 36 -0.45 -9.64 -8.31
C LEU A 36 0.56 -10.59 -8.98
N GLN A 37 1.63 -10.04 -9.54
CA GLN A 37 2.72 -10.77 -10.17
C GLN A 37 3.75 -11.28 -9.16
N ASN A 38 3.46 -11.16 -7.86
CA ASN A 38 4.30 -11.75 -6.83
C ASN A 38 4.19 -13.28 -6.92
N THR A 39 5.33 -13.96 -7.11
CA THR A 39 5.41 -15.42 -7.20
C THR A 39 4.82 -16.14 -5.98
N ALA A 40 4.73 -15.46 -4.83
CA ALA A 40 4.09 -15.99 -3.62
C ALA A 40 2.54 -16.05 -3.67
N ILE A 41 1.90 -15.53 -4.72
CA ILE A 41 0.45 -15.70 -4.97
C ILE A 41 0.13 -16.41 -6.29
N GLU A 42 1.15 -16.98 -6.94
CA GLU A 42 0.94 -17.95 -8.00
C GLU A 42 0.45 -19.27 -7.40
N GLN A 43 -0.51 -19.91 -8.08
CA GLN A 43 -1.05 -21.18 -7.63
C GLN A 43 -0.02 -22.28 -7.87
N ASN A 44 0.55 -22.82 -6.80
CA ASN A 44 1.35 -24.03 -6.84
C ASN A 44 0.45 -25.25 -6.70
N LEU A 45 0.02 -25.80 -7.83
CA LEU A 45 -0.88 -26.95 -7.89
C LEU A 45 -0.24 -28.25 -7.37
N ASP A 46 1.10 -28.33 -7.31
CA ASP A 46 1.81 -29.46 -6.72
C ASP A 46 1.64 -29.49 -5.18
N ILE A 47 1.31 -28.34 -4.58
CA ILE A 47 1.06 -28.21 -3.13
C ILE A 47 -0.44 -28.20 -2.82
N PHE A 48 -1.23 -27.43 -3.56
CA PHE A 48 -2.67 -27.30 -3.34
C PHE A 48 -3.40 -27.16 -4.68
N ASP A 49 -4.28 -28.11 -5.00
CA ASP A 49 -4.95 -28.19 -6.31
C ASP A 49 -6.18 -27.27 -6.45
N GLY A 50 -6.48 -26.47 -5.43
CA GLY A 50 -7.68 -25.65 -5.32
C GLY A 50 -8.78 -26.24 -4.43
N SER A 51 -8.66 -27.52 -4.07
CA SER A 51 -9.61 -28.24 -3.21
C SER A 51 -8.94 -28.96 -2.04
N ALA A 52 -7.77 -29.56 -2.24
CA ALA A 52 -7.04 -30.33 -1.23
C ALA A 52 -5.53 -30.10 -1.32
N PHE A 53 -4.84 -30.29 -0.18
CA PHE A 53 -3.38 -30.32 -0.16
C PHE A 53 -2.89 -31.66 -0.68
N ASN A 54 -1.81 -31.64 -1.46
CA ASN A 54 -1.18 -32.86 -1.95
C ASN A 54 -0.75 -33.74 -0.75
N PRO A 55 -1.17 -35.02 -0.70
CA PRO A 55 -0.85 -35.91 0.41
C PRO A 55 0.66 -36.17 0.57
N GLU A 56 1.48 -35.96 -0.46
CA GLU A 56 2.94 -36.14 -0.39
C GLU A 56 3.65 -34.96 0.29
N VAL A 57 3.03 -33.78 0.31
CA VAL A 57 3.59 -32.60 0.96
C VAL A 57 3.61 -32.78 2.48
N ASP A 58 4.68 -32.35 3.13
CA ASP A 58 4.76 -32.37 4.58
C ASP A 58 3.94 -31.22 5.21
N LEU A 59 3.58 -31.38 6.49
CA LEU A 59 2.70 -30.44 7.17
C LEU A 59 3.28 -29.02 7.25
N GLU A 60 4.61 -28.91 7.40
CA GLU A 60 5.29 -27.62 7.52
C GLU A 60 5.29 -26.87 6.19
N THR A 61 5.60 -27.56 5.09
CA THR A 61 5.56 -27.00 3.74
C THR A 61 4.15 -26.54 3.37
N GLY A 62 3.13 -27.36 3.66
CA GLY A 62 1.72 -26.99 3.44
C GLY A 62 1.31 -25.74 4.25
N TYR A 63 1.71 -25.66 5.52
CA TYR A 63 1.43 -24.51 6.38
C TYR A 63 2.13 -23.23 5.90
N ARG A 64 3.41 -23.34 5.53
CA ARG A 64 4.22 -22.21 5.05
C ARG A 64 3.67 -21.65 3.74
N TYR A 65 3.29 -22.52 2.81
CA TYR A 65 2.65 -22.10 1.56
C TYR A 65 1.32 -21.38 1.82
N MET A 66 0.44 -21.95 2.66
CA MET A 66 -0.84 -21.33 3.00
C MET A 66 -0.69 -19.94 3.65
N THR A 67 0.17 -19.85 4.68
CA THR A 67 0.39 -18.60 5.39
C THR A 67 1.06 -17.54 4.52
N GLY A 68 1.99 -17.94 3.66
CA GLY A 68 2.61 -17.07 2.65
C GLY A 68 1.58 -16.51 1.67
N TYR A 69 0.76 -17.37 1.08
CA TYR A 69 -0.28 -16.98 0.12
C TYR A 69 -1.30 -16.02 0.75
N ILE A 70 -1.81 -16.33 1.94
CA ILE A 70 -2.78 -15.48 2.66
C ILE A 70 -2.19 -14.13 3.01
N THR A 71 -0.94 -14.09 3.49
CA THR A 71 -0.24 -12.85 3.84
C THR A 71 -0.13 -11.90 2.66
N GLN A 72 0.22 -12.43 1.48
CA GLN A 72 0.31 -11.61 0.28
C GLN A 72 -1.06 -11.18 -0.25
N MET A 73 -2.07 -12.05 -0.20
CA MET A 73 -3.44 -11.67 -0.56
C MET A 73 -3.99 -10.56 0.34
N ASN A 74 -3.64 -10.53 1.63
CA ASN A 74 -4.02 -9.43 2.51
C ASN A 74 -3.40 -8.09 2.05
N LYS A 75 -2.17 -8.09 1.51
CA LYS A 75 -1.57 -6.88 0.92
C LYS A 75 -2.28 -6.45 -0.37
N VAL A 76 -2.69 -7.40 -1.20
CA VAL A 76 -3.50 -7.13 -2.40
C VAL A 76 -4.83 -6.47 -2.00
N VAL A 77 -5.53 -7.02 -1.01
CA VAL A 77 -6.79 -6.45 -0.49
C VAL A 77 -6.56 -5.04 0.07
N HIS A 78 -5.47 -4.83 0.82
CA HIS A 78 -5.13 -3.49 1.31
C HIS A 78 -4.86 -2.51 0.17
N GLY A 79 -4.15 -2.94 -0.89
CA GLY A 79 -3.96 -2.17 -2.11
C GLY A 79 -5.27 -1.77 -2.79
N ILE A 80 -6.22 -2.70 -2.94
CA ILE A 80 -7.55 -2.45 -3.49
C ILE A 80 -8.33 -1.43 -2.65
N ASN A 81 -8.26 -1.56 -1.33
CA ASN A 81 -8.94 -0.65 -0.41
C ASN A 81 -8.35 0.77 -0.47
N GLY A 82 -7.05 0.89 -0.75
CA GLY A 82 -6.36 2.16 -0.96
C GLY A 82 -6.59 2.80 -2.34
N MET A 83 -7.21 2.11 -3.29
CA MET A 83 -7.55 2.69 -4.59
C MET A 83 -8.59 3.81 -4.45
N THR A 84 -8.40 4.89 -5.21
CA THR A 84 -9.42 5.95 -5.37
C THR A 84 -10.67 5.41 -6.08
N SER A 85 -11.82 6.06 -5.86
CA SER A 85 -13.09 5.66 -6.49
C SER A 85 -13.01 5.59 -8.03
N PRO A 86 -12.36 6.56 -8.73
CA PRO A 86 -12.19 6.48 -10.19
C PRO A 86 -11.26 5.34 -10.63
N ALA A 87 -10.15 5.11 -9.92
CA ALA A 87 -9.25 4.00 -10.24
C ALA A 87 -9.97 2.65 -10.09
N ARG A 88 -10.78 2.50 -9.04
CA ARG A 88 -11.56 1.27 -8.78
C ARG A 88 -12.65 1.03 -9.83
N SER A 89 -13.26 2.08 -10.37
CA SER A 89 -14.33 1.98 -11.37
C SER A 89 -13.82 1.91 -12.81
N SER A 90 -12.53 2.15 -13.06
CA SER A 90 -11.91 1.96 -14.37
C SER A 90 -11.95 0.49 -14.84
N ASP A 91 -11.86 0.24 -16.15
CA ASP A 91 -11.83 -1.13 -16.70
C ASP A 91 -10.70 -1.99 -16.10
N HIS A 92 -9.50 -1.41 -16.01
CA HIS A 92 -8.34 -2.07 -15.41
C HIS A 92 -8.55 -2.32 -13.90
N GLY A 93 -9.12 -1.36 -13.17
CA GLY A 93 -9.45 -1.53 -11.76
C GLY A 93 -10.47 -2.65 -11.53
N ARG A 94 -11.50 -2.75 -12.39
CA ARG A 94 -12.47 -3.85 -12.34
C ARG A 94 -11.85 -5.21 -12.63
N GLN A 95 -10.97 -5.30 -13.63
CA GLN A 95 -10.23 -6.54 -13.95
C GLN A 95 -9.34 -6.96 -12.77
N PHE A 96 -8.61 -6.01 -12.19
CA PHE A 96 -7.75 -6.25 -11.03
C PHE A 96 -8.53 -6.78 -9.81
N ILE A 97 -9.69 -6.17 -9.52
CA ILE A 97 -10.56 -6.61 -8.42
C ILE A 97 -11.12 -8.01 -8.68
N ALA A 98 -11.50 -8.32 -9.91
CA ALA A 98 -12.01 -9.64 -10.28
C ALA A 98 -10.94 -10.73 -10.07
N GLU A 99 -9.71 -10.50 -10.54
CA GLU A 99 -8.59 -11.43 -10.35
C GLU A 99 -8.25 -11.61 -8.86
N ALA A 100 -8.24 -10.52 -8.09
CA ALA A 100 -8.01 -10.59 -6.65
C ALA A 100 -9.12 -11.37 -5.91
N GLN A 101 -10.38 -11.26 -6.35
CA GLN A 101 -11.50 -12.02 -5.78
C GLN A 101 -11.39 -13.53 -6.04
N GLU A 102 -10.91 -13.92 -7.23
CA GLU A 102 -10.64 -15.32 -7.56
C GLU A 102 -9.54 -15.90 -6.63
N LYS A 103 -8.42 -15.20 -6.51
CA LYS A 103 -7.31 -15.60 -5.61
C LYS A 103 -7.73 -15.59 -4.13
N LEU A 104 -8.62 -14.69 -3.72
CA LEU A 104 -9.19 -14.68 -2.37
C LEU A 104 -10.10 -15.90 -2.13
N THR A 105 -10.79 -16.37 -3.16
CA THR A 105 -11.60 -17.60 -3.08
C THR A 105 -10.70 -18.82 -2.92
N TYR A 106 -9.60 -18.89 -3.68
CA TYR A 106 -8.57 -19.92 -3.55
C TYR A 106 -7.94 -19.93 -2.14
N SER A 107 -7.61 -18.78 -1.56
CA SER A 107 -7.05 -18.70 -0.20
C SER A 107 -8.03 -19.17 0.90
N LYS A 108 -9.33 -18.92 0.73
CA LYS A 108 -10.38 -19.43 1.63
C LYS A 108 -10.51 -20.95 1.53
N ALA A 109 -10.50 -21.50 0.32
CA ALA A 109 -10.54 -22.95 0.10
C ALA A 109 -9.32 -23.63 0.76
N MET A 110 -8.13 -23.05 0.55
CA MET A 110 -6.89 -23.52 1.15
C MET A 110 -6.93 -23.52 2.68
N ARG A 111 -7.40 -22.44 3.31
CA ARG A 111 -7.56 -22.38 4.78
C ARG A 111 -8.53 -23.42 5.32
N SER A 112 -9.60 -23.72 4.58
CA SER A 112 -10.56 -24.76 4.97
C SER A 112 -9.93 -26.15 4.88
N ALA A 113 -9.30 -26.46 3.74
CA ALA A 113 -8.70 -27.76 3.46
C ALA A 113 -7.50 -28.09 4.36
N PHE A 114 -6.76 -27.08 4.83
CA PHE A 114 -5.59 -27.28 5.68
C PHE A 114 -5.93 -27.98 7.00
N ARG A 115 -7.14 -27.75 7.57
CA ARG A 115 -7.57 -28.43 8.80
C ARG A 115 -7.73 -29.93 8.61
N ASP A 116 -8.32 -30.32 7.48
CA ASP A 116 -8.52 -31.73 7.14
C ASP A 116 -7.19 -32.41 6.81
N PHE A 117 -6.30 -31.69 6.10
CA PHE A 117 -4.93 -32.12 5.83
C PHE A 117 -4.11 -32.33 7.11
N GLU A 118 -4.17 -31.37 8.05
CA GLU A 118 -3.51 -31.47 9.36
C GLU A 118 -4.01 -32.67 10.15
N LYS A 119 -5.34 -32.88 10.19
CA LYS A 119 -5.96 -34.02 10.85
C LYS A 119 -5.49 -35.33 10.22
N ALA A 120 -5.50 -35.43 8.89
CA ALA A 120 -5.07 -36.61 8.16
C ALA A 120 -3.60 -36.96 8.46
N LYS A 121 -2.69 -35.97 8.40
CA LYS A 121 -1.26 -36.14 8.71
C LYS A 121 -1.01 -36.56 10.16
N LYS A 122 -1.75 -36.01 11.12
CA LYS A 122 -1.64 -36.39 12.55
C LYS A 122 -2.24 -37.77 12.85
N SER A 123 -3.22 -38.21 12.07
CA SER A 123 -3.88 -39.52 12.23
C SER A 123 -3.20 -40.67 11.48
N ALA A 124 -2.22 -40.37 10.61
CA ALA A 124 -1.50 -41.40 9.88
C ALA A 124 -0.71 -42.28 10.87
N PRO A 125 -0.92 -43.61 10.89
CA PRO A 125 -0.24 -44.50 11.82
C PRO A 125 1.26 -44.42 11.58
N VAL A 126 2.01 -43.97 12.60
CA VAL A 126 3.47 -43.97 12.61
C VAL A 126 3.91 -45.43 12.43
N SER A 127 4.44 -45.76 11.25
CA SER A 127 4.99 -47.08 10.96
C SER A 127 6.17 -47.35 11.90
N LYS A 128 5.90 -48.11 12.96
CA LYS A 128 6.90 -48.60 13.93
C LYS A 128 7.84 -49.59 13.20
N PRO A 129 9.17 -49.51 13.40
CA PRO A 129 10.09 -50.49 12.84
C PRO A 129 9.87 -51.87 13.49
N THR A 130 9.90 -52.90 12.64
CA THR A 130 9.63 -54.30 12.94
C THR A 130 10.64 -54.89 13.93
N SER A 131 10.17 -55.47 15.04
CA SER A 131 10.96 -56.38 15.88
C SER A 131 10.19 -57.65 16.19
N THR A 132 10.80 -58.77 15.80
CA THR A 132 10.40 -60.18 15.92
C THR A 132 10.40 -60.69 17.38
N THR A 133 9.67 -61.79 17.64
CA THR A 133 10.05 -62.96 18.51
C THR A 133 9.16 -63.26 19.74
N THR A 134 8.33 -64.32 19.60
CA THR A 134 8.21 -65.57 20.42
C THR A 134 7.76 -65.60 21.90
N GLY A 135 6.82 -66.53 22.17
CA GLY A 135 6.81 -67.46 23.33
C GLY A 135 5.87 -67.11 24.50
N SER A 136 4.83 -67.92 24.78
CA SER A 136 4.77 -69.02 25.77
C SER A 136 4.86 -68.52 27.24
N THR A 137 4.09 -68.91 28.27
CA THR A 137 3.41 -70.17 28.65
C THR A 137 2.57 -69.88 29.94
N THR A 138 1.50 -70.66 30.20
CA THR A 138 0.94 -71.21 31.48
C THR A 138 1.03 -70.42 32.81
N LYS A 139 0.09 -70.44 33.78
CA LYS A 139 -0.60 -71.52 34.53
C LYS A 139 -1.42 -70.78 35.64
N THR A 140 -2.55 -71.22 36.18
CA THR A 140 -2.65 -72.20 37.29
C THR A 140 -4.12 -72.35 37.72
N VAL A 141 -4.44 -73.58 38.11
CA VAL A 141 -5.71 -74.18 38.57
C VAL A 141 -6.05 -73.80 40.04
N LYS A 142 -7.34 -73.76 40.40
CA LYS A 142 -7.82 -74.32 41.67
C LYS A 142 -9.29 -74.75 41.61
N THR A 143 -9.52 -76.02 41.91
CA THR A 143 -10.81 -76.70 42.11
C THR A 143 -11.20 -76.60 43.58
N ILE A 144 -12.48 -76.30 43.88
CA ILE A 144 -13.12 -76.61 45.17
C ILE A 144 -14.55 -77.08 44.87
N GLU A 145 -14.89 -78.28 45.33
CA GLU A 145 -16.25 -78.82 45.41
C GLU A 145 -16.96 -78.28 46.66
N SER A 146 -18.23 -77.87 46.55
CA SER A 146 -19.28 -78.18 47.53
C SER A 146 -20.64 -77.69 47.04
N GLU A 147 -21.59 -78.62 47.00
CA GLU A 147 -23.03 -78.51 47.28
C GLU A 147 -23.87 -77.39 46.63
N GLY A 148 -24.87 -77.83 45.85
CA GLY A 148 -25.95 -77.07 45.22
C GLY A 148 -26.32 -75.72 45.85
N GLU A 149 -25.57 -74.69 45.46
CA GLU A 149 -25.88 -73.32 45.80
C GLU A 149 -26.99 -72.83 44.87
N VAL A 150 -28.18 -72.69 45.46
CA VAL A 150 -29.22 -71.81 44.93
C VAL A 150 -28.57 -70.46 44.66
N LEU A 151 -28.80 -69.89 43.47
CA LEU A 151 -28.34 -68.55 43.09
C LEU A 151 -28.34 -67.64 44.32
N SER A 152 -27.19 -67.09 44.69
CA SER A 152 -27.18 -66.19 45.83
C SER A 152 -28.12 -65.02 45.51
N PRO A 153 -28.88 -64.49 46.49
CA PRO A 153 -29.76 -63.35 46.25
C PRO A 153 -29.03 -62.19 45.57
N GLU A 154 -27.74 -62.01 45.86
CA GLU A 154 -26.87 -61.01 45.24
C GLU A 154 -26.67 -61.23 43.74
N GLN A 155 -26.49 -62.48 43.29
CA GLN A 155 -26.34 -62.84 41.87
C GLN A 155 -27.63 -62.63 41.08
N LEU A 156 -28.78 -62.97 41.66
CA LEU A 156 -30.10 -62.69 41.05
C LEU A 156 -30.36 -61.20 40.92
N VAL A 157 -30.07 -60.44 41.99
CA VAL A 157 -30.25 -58.98 42.00
C VAL A 157 -29.35 -58.30 40.97
N SER A 158 -28.13 -58.79 40.76
CA SER A 158 -27.19 -58.22 39.79
C SER A 158 -27.71 -58.25 38.34
N VAL A 159 -28.26 -59.38 37.87
CA VAL A 159 -28.81 -59.48 36.51
C VAL A 159 -30.15 -58.73 36.41
N GLN A 160 -31.02 -58.86 37.42
CA GLN A 160 -32.33 -58.22 37.43
C GLN A 160 -32.23 -56.68 37.43
N LEU A 161 -31.21 -56.11 38.07
CA LEU A 161 -30.96 -54.67 38.06
C LEU A 161 -30.74 -54.13 36.63
N HIS A 162 -30.10 -54.90 35.76
CA HIS A 162 -29.92 -54.52 34.36
C HIS A 162 -31.20 -54.66 33.53
N PHE A 163 -32.07 -55.63 33.83
CA PHE A 163 -33.38 -55.73 33.18
C PHE A 163 -34.29 -54.56 33.57
N ASN A 164 -34.32 -54.19 34.86
CA ASN A 164 -35.06 -53.01 35.31
C ASN A 164 -34.53 -51.75 34.61
N ALA A 165 -33.21 -51.60 34.44
CA ALA A 165 -32.64 -50.48 33.70
C ALA A 165 -33.03 -50.47 32.21
N LEU A 166 -33.23 -51.64 31.58
CA LEU A 166 -33.75 -51.73 30.21
C LEU A 166 -35.23 -51.37 30.15
N GLU A 167 -36.04 -51.81 31.11
CA GLU A 167 -37.46 -51.45 31.19
C GLU A 167 -37.65 -49.96 31.41
N ASP A 168 -36.88 -49.36 32.32
CA ASP A 168 -36.87 -47.91 32.55
C ASP A 168 -36.45 -47.15 31.29
N LEU A 169 -35.43 -47.63 30.57
CA LEU A 169 -35.00 -47.02 29.33
C LEU A 169 -36.08 -47.12 28.24
N MET A 170 -36.78 -48.25 28.11
CA MET A 170 -37.91 -48.38 27.18
C MET A 170 -39.09 -47.49 27.57
N ALA A 171 -39.34 -47.33 28.88
CA ALA A 171 -40.39 -46.45 29.41
C ALA A 171 -40.11 -44.95 29.18
N SER A 172 -38.87 -44.57 28.81
CA SER A 172 -38.51 -43.17 28.49
C SER A 172 -39.27 -42.58 27.28
N GLY A 173 -39.99 -43.41 26.50
CA GLY A 173 -40.75 -42.96 25.34
C GLY A 173 -39.91 -42.70 24.09
N SER A 174 -38.62 -43.03 24.13
CA SER A 174 -37.70 -42.93 22.99
C SER A 174 -37.90 -44.05 21.96
N PHE A 175 -38.49 -45.17 22.38
CA PHE A 175 -38.81 -46.33 21.54
C PHE A 175 -40.14 -46.93 21.98
N ASP A 176 -41.06 -47.15 21.03
CA ASP A 176 -42.42 -47.62 21.33
C ASP A 176 -42.60 -49.15 21.23
N GLY A 177 -41.50 -49.89 21.10
CA GLY A 177 -41.49 -51.33 20.82
C GLY A 177 -41.26 -51.68 19.35
N SER A 178 -41.40 -50.72 18.43
CA SER A 178 -41.24 -50.94 16.99
C SER A 178 -40.42 -49.86 16.28
N ALA A 179 -40.52 -48.61 16.71
CA ALA A 179 -39.89 -47.45 16.10
C ALA A 179 -39.26 -46.55 17.16
N ILE A 180 -38.17 -45.87 16.78
CA ILE A 180 -37.64 -44.74 17.55
C ILE A 180 -38.56 -43.54 17.33
N ASN A 181 -38.82 -42.77 18.38
CA ASN A 181 -39.69 -41.61 18.31
C ASN A 181 -39.23 -40.64 17.20
N PRO A 182 -40.09 -40.32 16.20
CA PRO A 182 -39.71 -39.54 15.02
C PRO A 182 -39.42 -38.06 15.32
N THR A 183 -39.58 -37.62 16.57
CA THR A 183 -39.23 -36.27 17.03
C THR A 183 -37.82 -36.18 17.62
N LEU A 184 -37.18 -37.32 17.94
CA LEU A 184 -35.81 -37.33 18.44
C LEU A 184 -34.81 -36.86 17.38
N SER A 185 -33.77 -36.16 17.83
CA SER A 185 -32.62 -35.86 16.97
C SER A 185 -31.91 -37.15 16.56
N TRP A 186 -31.04 -37.07 15.55
CA TRP A 186 -30.23 -38.22 15.16
C TRP A 186 -29.29 -38.63 16.29
N GLU A 187 -28.70 -37.64 16.96
CA GLU A 187 -27.79 -37.81 18.09
C GLU A 187 -28.48 -38.49 19.27
N ASP A 188 -29.69 -38.04 19.63
CA ASP A 188 -30.45 -38.63 20.74
C ASP A 188 -30.92 -40.06 20.42
N ALA A 189 -31.35 -40.32 19.18
CA ALA A 189 -31.72 -41.66 18.73
C ALA A 189 -30.52 -42.62 18.75
N GLN A 190 -29.33 -42.14 18.37
CA GLN A 190 -28.08 -42.90 18.42
C GLN A 190 -27.63 -43.14 19.87
N ALA A 191 -27.72 -42.12 20.73
CA ALA A 191 -27.39 -42.23 22.15
C ALA A 191 -28.30 -43.24 22.85
N TYR A 192 -29.61 -43.19 22.57
CA TYR A 192 -30.58 -44.18 23.05
C TYR A 192 -30.18 -45.60 22.63
N GLN A 193 -29.87 -45.82 21.35
CA GLN A 193 -29.42 -47.13 20.86
C GLN A 193 -28.15 -47.59 21.59
N GLN A 194 -27.15 -46.72 21.73
CA GLN A 194 -25.89 -47.07 22.38
C GLN A 194 -26.08 -47.41 23.85
N GLN A 195 -26.91 -46.65 24.56
CA GLN A 195 -27.27 -46.92 25.95
C GLN A 195 -28.00 -48.26 26.07
N PHE A 196 -28.98 -48.52 25.20
CA PHE A 196 -29.72 -49.78 25.17
C PHE A 196 -28.79 -50.98 24.94
N LEU A 197 -27.93 -50.91 23.92
CA LEU A 197 -26.95 -51.95 23.62
C LEU A 197 -25.94 -52.14 24.75
N SER A 198 -25.49 -51.05 25.38
CA SER A 198 -24.56 -51.13 26.51
C SER A 198 -25.19 -51.88 27.68
N ILE A 199 -26.44 -51.58 28.05
CA ILE A 199 -27.11 -52.24 29.17
C ILE A 199 -27.39 -53.72 28.83
N VAL A 200 -27.82 -54.04 27.61
CA VAL A 200 -28.02 -55.43 27.16
C VAL A 200 -26.71 -56.23 27.19
N ASN A 201 -25.59 -55.63 26.77
CA ASN A 201 -24.28 -56.27 26.81
C ASN A 201 -23.84 -56.52 28.26
N THR A 202 -23.99 -55.54 29.15
CA THR A 202 -23.68 -55.72 30.58
C THR A 202 -24.58 -56.78 31.23
N ALA A 203 -25.87 -56.83 30.88
CA ALA A 203 -26.79 -57.88 31.35
C ALA A 203 -26.35 -59.26 30.84
N THR A 204 -25.88 -59.34 29.60
CA THR A 204 -25.34 -60.55 28.98
C THR A 204 -24.07 -61.02 29.69
N ASP A 205 -23.15 -60.10 29.99
CA ASP A 205 -21.92 -60.40 30.71
C ASP A 205 -22.20 -60.83 32.16
N ALA A 206 -23.11 -60.13 32.85
CA ALA A 206 -23.55 -60.49 34.20
C ALA A 206 -24.15 -61.91 34.24
N TYR A 207 -25.01 -62.24 33.26
CA TYR A 207 -25.57 -63.59 33.11
C TYR A 207 -24.48 -64.63 32.79
N ASN A 208 -23.55 -64.30 31.89
CA ASN A 208 -22.46 -65.20 31.48
C ASN A 208 -21.45 -65.47 32.60
N ASN A 209 -21.30 -64.56 33.56
CA ASN A 209 -20.45 -64.72 34.73
C ASN A 209 -21.10 -65.55 35.86
N LEU A 210 -22.38 -65.91 35.74
CA LEU A 210 -23.01 -66.84 36.67
C LEU A 210 -22.36 -68.24 36.57
N PRO A 211 -22.22 -68.97 37.70
CA PRO A 211 -21.81 -70.37 37.68
C PRO A 211 -22.72 -71.20 36.77
N ASP A 212 -22.19 -72.24 36.12
CA ASP A 212 -22.98 -73.05 35.17
C ASP A 212 -24.18 -73.73 35.84
N GLN A 213 -24.03 -74.13 37.11
CA GLN A 213 -25.14 -74.66 37.92
C GLN A 213 -26.26 -73.61 38.07
N ALA A 214 -25.90 -72.35 38.34
CA ALA A 214 -26.85 -71.25 38.47
C ALA A 214 -27.58 -70.96 37.14
N LYS A 215 -26.88 -70.99 36.00
CA LYS A 215 -27.50 -70.82 34.66
C LYS A 215 -28.50 -71.93 34.31
N THR A 216 -28.25 -73.15 34.78
CA THR A 216 -29.10 -74.32 34.51
C THR A 216 -30.27 -74.49 35.50
N SER A 217 -30.25 -73.75 36.61
CA SER A 217 -31.38 -73.66 37.55
C SER A 217 -32.62 -73.06 36.89
N ASP A 218 -33.81 -73.29 37.46
CA ASP A 218 -35.05 -72.74 36.89
C ASP A 218 -35.07 -71.21 36.89
N ALA A 219 -34.51 -70.57 37.92
CA ALA A 219 -34.33 -69.12 37.95
C ALA A 219 -33.33 -68.64 36.87
N GLY A 220 -32.24 -69.39 36.63
CA GLY A 220 -31.30 -69.13 35.54
C GLY A 220 -31.93 -69.26 34.15
N LYS A 221 -32.87 -70.19 33.96
CA LYS A 221 -33.65 -70.32 32.71
C LYS A 221 -34.60 -69.13 32.51
N VAL A 222 -35.23 -68.63 33.57
CA VAL A 222 -36.07 -67.42 33.51
C VAL A 222 -35.23 -66.21 33.12
N LEU A 223 -34.09 -65.99 33.77
CA LEU A 223 -33.17 -64.91 33.41
C LEU A 223 -32.69 -65.01 31.96
N ARG A 224 -32.41 -66.23 31.47
CA ARG A 224 -32.04 -66.46 30.07
C ARG A 224 -33.15 -66.06 29.09
N SER A 225 -34.39 -66.42 29.41
CA SER A 225 -35.55 -66.08 28.58
C SER A 225 -35.76 -64.57 28.51
N GLU A 226 -35.62 -63.88 29.64
CA GLU A 226 -35.75 -62.42 29.70
C GLU A 226 -34.59 -61.73 28.96
N LEU A 227 -33.36 -62.23 29.13
CA LEU A 227 -32.21 -61.76 28.37
C LEU A 227 -32.42 -61.90 26.85
N GLN A 228 -32.95 -63.05 26.41
CA GLN A 228 -33.23 -63.28 24.99
C GLN A 228 -34.27 -62.30 24.45
N LYS A 229 -35.33 -62.02 25.21
CA LYS A 229 -36.34 -61.01 24.86
C LYS A 229 -35.70 -59.62 24.68
N HIS A 230 -34.80 -59.22 25.58
CA HIS A 230 -34.10 -57.94 25.43
C HIS A 230 -33.09 -57.91 24.27
N LEU A 231 -32.42 -59.04 23.97
CA LEU A 231 -31.58 -59.18 22.78
C LEU A 231 -32.39 -59.05 21.49
N ASP A 232 -33.60 -59.60 21.45
CA ASP A 232 -34.50 -59.45 20.30
C ASP A 232 -34.96 -58.00 20.15
N ILE A 233 -35.29 -57.33 21.26
CA ILE A 233 -35.61 -55.88 21.26
C ILE A 233 -34.41 -55.06 20.77
N ALA A 234 -33.19 -55.38 21.20
CA ALA A 234 -31.97 -54.69 20.74
C ALA A 234 -31.82 -54.76 19.22
N ARG A 235 -32.17 -55.90 18.61
CA ARG A 235 -32.18 -56.05 17.15
C ARG A 235 -33.23 -55.15 16.50
N ILE A 236 -34.43 -55.04 17.08
CA ILE A 236 -35.50 -54.14 16.60
C ILE A 236 -35.06 -52.68 16.73
N VAL A 237 -34.50 -52.27 17.86
CA VAL A 237 -33.99 -50.90 18.10
C VAL A 237 -32.95 -50.52 17.03
N ASN A 238 -32.05 -51.44 16.67
CA ASN A 238 -31.08 -51.22 15.60
C ASN A 238 -31.74 -51.01 14.22
N GLY A 239 -32.74 -51.82 13.87
CA GLY A 239 -33.52 -51.63 12.65
C GLY A 239 -34.32 -50.33 12.64
N ALA A 240 -34.90 -49.96 13.79
CA ALA A 240 -35.65 -48.73 13.98
C ALA A 240 -34.77 -47.48 13.79
N LEU A 241 -33.52 -47.50 14.25
CA LEU A 241 -32.57 -46.40 14.03
C LEU A 241 -32.28 -46.18 12.53
N PHE A 242 -32.14 -47.26 11.75
CA PHE A 242 -31.95 -47.16 10.31
C PHE A 242 -33.14 -46.46 9.63
N ASN A 243 -34.37 -46.84 10.02
CA ASN A 243 -35.59 -46.21 9.51
C ASN A 243 -35.72 -44.74 9.94
N HIS A 244 -35.36 -44.41 11.18
CA HIS A 244 -35.34 -43.03 11.67
C HIS A 244 -34.38 -42.16 10.87
N ARG A 245 -33.18 -42.68 10.54
CA ARG A 245 -32.21 -42.00 9.66
C ARG A 245 -32.81 -41.66 8.31
N ALA A 246 -33.46 -42.63 7.67
CA ALA A 246 -34.07 -42.45 6.35
C ALA A 246 -35.19 -41.39 6.39
N LEU A 247 -35.97 -41.36 7.47
CA LEU A 247 -37.02 -40.37 7.68
C LEU A 247 -36.46 -38.95 7.86
N LEU A 248 -35.41 -38.78 8.68
CA LEU A 248 -34.72 -37.49 8.83
C LEU A 248 -34.14 -36.99 7.50
N GLN A 249 -33.52 -37.88 6.71
CA GLN A 249 -33.00 -37.52 5.39
C GLN A 249 -34.10 -37.02 4.43
N ARG A 250 -35.28 -37.65 4.44
CA ARG A 250 -36.43 -37.18 3.64
C ARG A 250 -36.89 -35.78 4.06
N ARG A 251 -37.02 -35.52 5.37
CA ARG A 251 -37.39 -34.18 5.89
C ARG A 251 -36.38 -33.10 5.50
N ILE A 252 -35.08 -33.42 5.55
CA ILE A 252 -34.01 -32.51 5.12
C ILE A 252 -34.12 -32.23 3.62
N ALA A 253 -34.36 -33.25 2.79
CA ALA A 253 -34.52 -33.09 1.35
C ALA A 253 -35.73 -32.23 0.98
N GLU A 254 -36.88 -32.45 1.63
CA GLU A 254 -38.10 -31.66 1.44
C GLU A 254 -37.90 -30.19 1.84
N THR A 255 -37.27 -29.96 2.99
CA THR A 255 -36.95 -28.60 3.47
C THR A 255 -35.99 -27.89 2.52
N THR A 256 -35.00 -28.61 1.98
CA THR A 256 -34.03 -28.07 1.02
C THR A 256 -34.70 -27.71 -0.30
N LYS A 257 -35.58 -28.58 -0.82
CA LYS A 257 -36.36 -28.32 -2.04
C LYS A 257 -37.25 -27.09 -1.87
N LYS A 258 -37.93 -26.95 -0.72
CA LYS A 258 -38.75 -25.76 -0.41
C LYS A 258 -37.92 -24.47 -0.41
N LYS A 259 -36.77 -24.46 0.29
CA LYS A 259 -35.85 -23.31 0.30
C LYS A 259 -35.31 -22.97 -1.09
N GLN A 260 -35.06 -23.96 -1.95
CA GLN A 260 -34.61 -23.74 -3.32
C GLN A 260 -35.68 -23.03 -4.18
N ILE A 261 -36.95 -23.44 -4.04
CA ILE A 261 -38.07 -22.80 -4.73
C ILE A 261 -38.24 -21.34 -4.27
N GLU A 262 -38.23 -21.10 -2.96
CA GLU A 262 -38.32 -19.74 -2.40
C GLU A 262 -37.16 -18.85 -2.85
N ASN A 263 -35.94 -19.38 -2.88
CA ASN A 263 -34.76 -18.65 -3.38
C ASN A 263 -34.87 -18.32 -4.88
N ASN A 264 -35.37 -19.24 -5.70
CA ASN A 264 -35.58 -18.99 -7.13
C ASN A 264 -36.64 -17.90 -7.36
N GLN A 265 -37.73 -17.90 -6.60
CA GLN A 265 -38.75 -16.85 -6.66
C GLN A 265 -38.19 -15.48 -6.25
N ARG A 266 -37.37 -15.42 -5.18
CA ARG A 266 -36.68 -14.19 -4.76
C ARG A 266 -35.72 -13.68 -5.83
N ARG A 267 -34.98 -14.57 -6.49
CA ARG A 267 -34.07 -14.21 -7.60
C ARG A 267 -34.83 -13.62 -8.78
N GLU A 268 -35.96 -14.20 -9.15
CA GLU A 268 -36.78 -13.70 -10.26
C GLU A 268 -37.39 -12.33 -9.95
N GLN A 269 -37.90 -12.13 -8.73
CA GLN A 269 -38.39 -10.81 -8.30
C GLN A 269 -37.28 -9.76 -8.28
N ALA A 270 -36.07 -10.13 -7.82
CA ALA A 270 -34.92 -9.23 -7.83
C ALA A 270 -34.48 -8.87 -9.25
N ARG A 271 -34.54 -9.82 -10.19
CA ARG A 271 -34.24 -9.57 -11.61
C ARG A 271 -35.21 -8.55 -12.21
N ARG A 272 -36.52 -8.76 -12.05
CA ARG A 272 -37.55 -7.82 -12.54
C ARG A 272 -37.41 -6.41 -11.95
N LYS A 273 -37.07 -6.31 -10.65
CA LYS A 273 -36.80 -5.01 -10.02
C LYS A 273 -35.58 -4.31 -10.65
N ARG A 274 -34.51 -5.05 -10.93
CA ARG A 274 -33.31 -4.51 -11.60
C ARG A 274 -33.60 -4.08 -13.04
N GLU A 275 -34.36 -4.86 -13.80
CA GLU A 275 -34.76 -4.51 -15.16
C GLU A 275 -35.61 -3.23 -15.19
N ASN A 276 -36.61 -3.11 -14.31
CA ASN A 276 -37.42 -1.90 -14.20
C ASN A 276 -36.58 -0.68 -13.76
N GLN A 277 -35.65 -0.86 -12.82
CA GLN A 277 -34.76 0.22 -12.38
C GLN A 277 -33.79 0.65 -13.49
N ALA A 278 -33.27 -0.30 -14.27
CA ALA A 278 -32.42 -0.02 -15.42
C ALA A 278 -33.17 0.79 -16.47
N GLN A 279 -34.43 0.42 -16.78
CA GLN A 279 -35.25 1.17 -17.72
C GLN A 279 -35.51 2.61 -17.24
N LEU A 280 -35.94 2.78 -15.97
CA LEU A 280 -36.16 4.11 -15.40
C LEU A 280 -34.87 4.97 -15.42
N SER A 281 -33.71 4.36 -15.18
CA SER A 281 -32.42 5.07 -15.25
C SER A 281 -32.03 5.46 -16.68
N ALA A 282 -32.35 4.62 -17.67
CA ALA A 282 -32.09 4.91 -19.08
C ALA A 282 -32.98 6.06 -19.59
N ASP A 283 -34.26 6.05 -19.22
CA ASP A 283 -35.20 7.12 -19.59
C ASP A 283 -34.80 8.45 -18.93
N ALA A 284 -34.37 8.42 -17.66
CA ALA A 284 -33.86 9.59 -16.96
C ALA A 284 -32.57 10.13 -17.59
N ALA A 285 -31.63 9.25 -17.99
CA ALA A 285 -30.40 9.65 -18.67
C ALA A 285 -30.70 10.31 -20.02
N ALA A 286 -31.61 9.74 -20.82
CA ALA A 286 -32.02 10.31 -22.10
C ALA A 286 -32.66 11.70 -21.96
N ALA A 287 -33.48 11.91 -20.91
CA ALA A 287 -34.08 13.21 -20.62
C ALA A 287 -33.03 14.26 -20.22
N VAL A 288 -32.05 13.88 -19.39
CA VAL A 288 -30.94 14.75 -19.00
C VAL A 288 -30.07 15.10 -20.21
N ASP A 289 -29.75 14.14 -21.07
CA ASP A 289 -28.97 14.37 -22.29
C ASP A 289 -29.68 15.32 -23.25
N ALA A 290 -30.99 15.16 -23.46
CA ALA A 290 -31.79 16.07 -24.27
C ALA A 290 -31.79 17.50 -23.70
N GLN A 291 -31.90 17.66 -22.38
CA GLN A 291 -31.84 18.96 -21.71
C GLN A 291 -30.44 19.59 -21.84
N LEU A 292 -29.37 18.80 -21.70
CA LEU A 292 -28.00 19.26 -21.89
C LEU A 292 -27.74 19.68 -23.34
N GLN A 293 -28.28 18.96 -24.34
CA GLN A 293 -28.16 19.34 -25.74
C GLN A 293 -28.87 20.66 -26.05
N ASP A 294 -30.10 20.87 -25.56
CA ASP A 294 -30.81 22.14 -25.72
C ASP A 294 -30.05 23.29 -25.03
N GLN A 295 -29.53 23.07 -23.81
CA GLN A 295 -28.68 24.07 -23.16
C GLN A 295 -27.41 24.39 -23.95
N ARG A 296 -26.70 23.36 -24.46
CA ARG A 296 -25.51 23.54 -25.30
C ARG A 296 -25.83 24.33 -26.56
N ALA A 297 -26.94 24.03 -27.23
CA ALA A 297 -27.37 24.76 -28.43
C ALA A 297 -27.66 26.23 -28.14
N ARG A 298 -28.31 26.55 -27.01
CA ARG A 298 -28.57 27.94 -26.59
C ARG A 298 -27.29 28.70 -26.20
N LEU A 299 -26.32 28.01 -25.61
CA LEU A 299 -25.06 28.61 -25.16
C LEU A 299 -23.99 28.69 -26.24
N ALA A 300 -24.07 27.88 -27.30
CA ALA A 300 -23.14 27.86 -28.43
C ALA A 300 -22.70 29.27 -28.92
N PRO A 301 -23.61 30.23 -29.19
CA PRO A 301 -23.19 31.57 -29.64
C PRO A 301 -22.38 32.33 -28.58
N VAL A 302 -22.70 32.15 -27.29
CA VAL A 302 -21.97 32.78 -26.17
C VAL A 302 -20.60 32.13 -26.00
N CYS A 303 -20.52 30.80 -26.10
CA CYS A 303 -19.28 30.04 -26.06
C CYS A 303 -18.36 30.44 -27.22
N ASP A 304 -18.88 30.53 -28.45
CA ASP A 304 -18.11 30.94 -29.64
C ASP A 304 -17.59 32.37 -29.52
N ALA A 305 -18.42 33.29 -29.01
CA ALA A 305 -18.01 34.67 -28.77
C ALA A 305 -16.87 34.73 -27.73
N PHE A 306 -17.01 34.01 -26.62
CA PHE A 306 -15.97 33.94 -25.59
C PHE A 306 -14.68 33.29 -26.12
N SER A 307 -14.78 32.21 -26.88
CA SER A 307 -13.61 31.55 -27.46
C SER A 307 -12.84 32.46 -28.42
N LYS A 308 -13.55 33.26 -29.22
CA LYS A 308 -12.93 34.23 -30.13
C LYS A 308 -12.28 35.41 -29.41
N GLU A 309 -12.95 35.96 -28.38
CA GLU A 309 -12.47 37.15 -27.68
C GLU A 309 -11.41 36.84 -26.61
N VAL A 310 -11.62 35.79 -25.82
CA VAL A 310 -10.87 35.51 -24.59
C VAL A 310 -9.92 34.33 -24.78
N MET A 311 -10.38 33.25 -25.40
CA MET A 311 -9.56 32.03 -25.61
C MET A 311 -8.73 32.09 -26.90
N THR A 312 -8.10 33.23 -27.16
CA THR A 312 -7.16 33.36 -28.29
C THR A 312 -6.04 32.32 -28.17
N ARG A 313 -5.44 31.91 -29.30
CA ARG A 313 -4.32 30.94 -29.32
C ARG A 313 -3.18 31.32 -28.37
N ARG A 314 -2.94 32.62 -28.17
CA ARG A 314 -1.94 33.15 -27.23
C ARG A 314 -2.35 32.88 -25.77
N ASN A 315 -3.60 33.17 -25.42
CA ASN A 315 -4.11 32.94 -24.07
C ASN A 315 -4.23 31.46 -23.77
N GLN A 316 -4.61 30.64 -24.76
CA GLN A 316 -4.68 29.18 -24.62
C GLN A 316 -3.33 28.61 -24.26
N ARG A 317 -2.27 28.96 -24.99
CA ARG A 317 -0.91 28.51 -24.65
C ARG A 317 -0.50 28.89 -23.22
N ARG A 318 -0.89 30.07 -22.74
CA ARG A 318 -0.57 30.53 -21.37
C ARG A 318 -1.38 29.79 -20.31
N MET A 319 -2.69 29.61 -20.52
CA MET A 319 -3.56 28.85 -19.62
C MET A 319 -3.19 27.38 -19.59
N THR A 320 -2.90 26.76 -20.74
CA THR A 320 -2.41 25.39 -20.83
C THR A 320 -1.06 25.24 -20.14
N ALA A 321 -0.14 26.19 -20.29
CA ALA A 321 1.12 26.18 -19.55
C ALA A 321 0.87 26.22 -18.03
N TYR A 322 -0.15 26.93 -17.56
CA TYR A 322 -0.55 26.91 -16.15
C TYR A 322 -1.16 25.57 -15.73
N PHE A 323 -2.09 25.02 -16.50
CA PHE A 323 -2.72 23.74 -16.16
C PHE A 323 -1.73 22.57 -16.18
N GLN A 324 -0.81 22.55 -17.15
CA GLN A 324 0.14 21.45 -17.35
C GLN A 324 1.43 21.63 -16.55
N ASN A 325 1.90 22.86 -16.38
CA ASN A 325 3.17 23.17 -15.71
C ASN A 325 2.95 24.15 -14.57
N ALA A 326 1.92 23.90 -13.75
CA ALA A 326 1.60 24.74 -12.60
C ALA A 326 2.83 25.00 -11.73
N ASP A 327 3.66 23.99 -11.52
CA ASP A 327 4.88 24.08 -10.71
C ASP A 327 5.97 24.96 -11.34
N ALA A 328 6.08 24.99 -12.67
CA ALA A 328 7.04 25.85 -13.37
C ALA A 328 6.58 27.31 -13.41
N ILE A 329 5.26 27.56 -13.49
CA ILE A 329 4.74 28.92 -13.36
C ILE A 329 4.90 29.41 -11.93
N LYS A 330 4.67 28.53 -10.96
CA LYS A 330 4.81 28.80 -9.53
C LYS A 330 6.26 29.06 -9.10
N SER A 331 7.25 28.62 -9.87
CA SER A 331 8.66 28.79 -9.54
C SER A 331 9.33 30.02 -10.16
N ASP A 332 8.64 30.76 -11.04
CA ASP A 332 9.16 31.96 -11.69
C ASP A 332 8.20 33.15 -11.48
N TYR A 333 8.65 34.15 -10.72
CA TYR A 333 7.91 35.38 -10.45
C TYR A 333 7.36 36.04 -11.73
N LYS A 334 8.17 36.10 -12.81
CA LYS A 334 7.72 36.73 -14.07
C LYS A 334 6.58 35.94 -14.70
N SER A 335 6.59 34.62 -14.57
CA SER A 335 5.51 33.75 -15.03
C SER A 335 4.25 33.90 -14.19
N MET A 336 4.39 34.02 -12.86
CA MET A 336 3.26 34.28 -11.94
C MET A 336 2.59 35.61 -12.23
N SER A 337 3.35 36.71 -12.30
CA SER A 337 2.83 38.05 -12.60
C SER A 337 2.11 38.07 -13.96
N ARG A 338 2.71 37.50 -15.01
CA ARG A 338 2.07 37.37 -16.33
C ARG A 338 0.78 36.55 -16.29
N PHE A 339 0.73 35.52 -15.46
CA PHE A 339 -0.47 34.70 -15.28
C PHE A 339 -1.57 35.49 -14.55
N LEU A 340 -1.23 36.23 -13.48
CA LEU A 340 -2.17 37.07 -12.75
C LEU A 340 -2.78 38.15 -13.65
N THR A 341 -1.98 38.85 -14.46
CA THR A 341 -2.50 39.81 -15.44
C THR A 341 -3.44 39.16 -16.46
N LEU A 342 -3.11 37.95 -16.92
CA LEU A 342 -3.99 37.20 -17.82
C LEU A 342 -5.30 36.82 -17.12
N ALA A 343 -5.21 36.28 -15.90
CA ALA A 343 -6.35 35.88 -15.10
C ALA A 343 -7.27 37.06 -14.79
N GLU A 344 -6.74 38.23 -14.45
CA GLU A 344 -7.51 39.44 -14.24
C GLU A 344 -8.22 39.91 -15.52
N SER A 345 -7.52 39.86 -16.65
CA SER A 345 -8.13 40.16 -17.95
C SER A 345 -9.25 39.17 -18.30
N ILE A 346 -9.11 37.89 -17.98
CA ILE A 346 -10.14 36.86 -18.20
C ILE A 346 -11.30 37.08 -17.23
N SER A 347 -11.03 37.29 -15.94
CA SER A 347 -12.03 37.51 -14.89
C SER A 347 -12.90 38.74 -15.21
N THR A 348 -12.28 39.85 -15.62
CA THR A 348 -12.97 41.06 -16.08
C THR A 348 -13.90 40.77 -17.26
N ARG A 349 -13.49 39.90 -18.19
CA ARG A 349 -14.35 39.48 -19.30
C ARG A 349 -15.49 38.62 -18.78
N CYS A 350 -15.22 37.60 -17.97
CA CYS A 350 -16.22 36.71 -17.39
C CYS A 350 -17.30 37.44 -16.55
N ALA A 351 -16.97 38.60 -15.97
CA ALA A 351 -17.90 39.42 -15.21
C ALA A 351 -18.94 40.17 -16.08
N LYS A 352 -18.79 40.20 -17.42
CA LYS A 352 -19.79 40.82 -18.30
C LYS A 352 -21.12 40.06 -18.25
N PRO A 353 -22.28 40.76 -18.26
CA PRO A 353 -23.59 40.11 -18.26
C PRO A 353 -23.77 39.05 -19.36
N ASP A 354 -23.22 39.33 -20.54
CA ASP A 354 -23.28 38.45 -21.73
C ASP A 354 -22.62 37.08 -21.51
N TYR A 355 -21.68 36.97 -20.55
CA TYR A 355 -20.96 35.74 -20.24
C TYR A 355 -21.40 35.11 -18.90
N SER A 356 -22.34 35.72 -18.19
CA SER A 356 -22.84 35.20 -16.89
C SER A 356 -23.39 33.78 -16.99
N ALA A 357 -23.90 33.39 -18.16
CA ALA A 357 -24.39 32.05 -18.43
C ALA A 357 -23.27 30.98 -18.49
N LEU A 358 -22.03 31.38 -18.85
CA LEU A 358 -20.87 30.48 -18.93
C LEU A 358 -20.43 29.98 -17.56
N LEU A 359 -20.75 30.69 -16.47
CA LEU A 359 -20.44 30.26 -15.11
C LEU A 359 -21.29 29.06 -14.65
N LYS A 360 -22.44 28.83 -15.29
CA LYS A 360 -23.41 27.81 -14.86
C LYS A 360 -23.25 26.50 -15.63
N THR A 361 -22.85 26.56 -16.89
CA THR A 361 -22.86 25.40 -17.79
C THR A 361 -21.59 25.35 -18.62
N SER A 362 -21.05 24.14 -18.81
CA SER A 362 -19.85 23.88 -19.60
C SER A 362 -20.12 23.98 -21.11
N CYS A 363 -19.18 24.56 -21.86
CA CYS A 363 -19.25 24.62 -23.33
C CYS A 363 -18.49 23.49 -24.03
N SER A 364 -17.70 22.70 -23.30
CA SER A 364 -16.81 21.70 -23.87
C SER A 364 -16.59 20.55 -22.90
N ASP A 365 -16.52 19.31 -23.42
CA ASP A 365 -16.19 18.14 -22.61
C ASP A 365 -14.71 18.13 -22.15
N SER A 366 -13.88 19.03 -22.68
CA SER A 366 -12.48 19.21 -22.27
C SER A 366 -12.33 20.40 -21.33
N GLN A 367 -11.85 20.15 -20.10
CA GLN A 367 -11.62 21.20 -19.09
C GLN A 367 -10.70 22.33 -19.60
N ASP A 368 -9.63 22.00 -20.33
CA ASP A 368 -8.66 22.99 -20.86
C ASP A 368 -9.27 23.93 -21.91
N LEU A 369 -10.37 23.51 -22.54
CA LEU A 369 -11.07 24.24 -23.59
C LEU A 369 -12.45 24.74 -23.13
N ASP A 370 -12.78 24.62 -21.86
CA ASP A 370 -14.07 25.04 -21.33
C ASP A 370 -14.01 26.49 -20.81
N PRO A 371 -14.77 27.44 -21.41
CA PRO A 371 -14.91 28.80 -20.92
C PRO A 371 -15.26 28.90 -19.44
N LYS A 372 -16.07 27.96 -18.93
CA LYS A 372 -16.41 27.91 -17.50
C LYS A 372 -15.15 27.72 -16.64
N SER A 373 -14.34 26.70 -16.97
CA SER A 373 -13.09 26.42 -16.26
C SER A 373 -12.13 27.60 -16.32
N TRP A 374 -12.05 28.28 -17.46
CA TRP A 374 -11.24 29.49 -17.60
C TRP A 374 -11.73 30.62 -16.68
N CYS A 375 -13.04 30.86 -16.60
CA CYS A 375 -13.61 31.86 -15.72
C CYS A 375 -13.43 31.53 -14.23
N GLU A 376 -13.63 30.26 -13.84
CA GLU A 376 -13.41 29.79 -12.46
C GLU A 376 -11.94 29.90 -12.06
N THR A 377 -11.03 29.46 -12.94
CA THR A 377 -9.59 29.57 -12.73
C THR A 377 -9.17 31.03 -12.63
N ALA A 378 -9.65 31.88 -13.52
CA ALA A 378 -9.33 33.30 -13.51
C ALA A 378 -9.82 34.01 -12.22
N THR A 379 -11.02 33.66 -11.75
CA THR A 379 -11.60 34.24 -10.53
C THR A 379 -10.88 33.79 -9.27
N THR A 380 -10.36 32.55 -9.25
CA THR A 380 -9.64 32.00 -8.10
C THR A 380 -8.12 32.21 -8.18
N ALA A 381 -7.58 32.60 -9.33
CA ALA A 381 -6.15 32.73 -9.58
C ALA A 381 -5.41 33.55 -8.52
N ARG A 382 -5.95 34.71 -8.13
CA ARG A 382 -5.33 35.58 -7.11
C ARG A 382 -5.24 34.87 -5.76
N THR A 383 -6.33 34.23 -5.32
CA THR A 383 -6.38 33.47 -4.06
C THR A 383 -5.48 32.23 -4.09
N THR A 384 -5.51 31.47 -5.19
CA THR A 384 -4.66 30.29 -5.37
C THR A 384 -3.18 30.68 -5.37
N MET A 385 -2.82 31.76 -6.06
CA MET A 385 -1.45 32.25 -6.13
C MET A 385 -0.99 32.79 -4.77
N ARG A 386 -1.85 33.56 -4.08
CA ARG A 386 -1.63 33.98 -2.69
C ARG A 386 -1.31 32.77 -1.84
N ASN A 387 -2.22 31.80 -1.74
CA ASN A 387 -2.03 30.59 -0.92
C ASN A 387 -0.76 29.80 -1.27
N HIS A 388 -0.43 29.74 -2.55
CA HIS A 388 0.81 29.10 -2.98
C HIS A 388 2.03 29.84 -2.41
N ILE A 389 2.09 31.16 -2.55
CA ILE A 389 3.15 31.98 -1.98
C ILE A 389 3.21 31.83 -0.47
N LEU A 390 2.06 31.85 0.23
CA LEU A 390 1.99 31.63 1.69
C LEU A 390 2.72 30.35 2.09
N ARG A 391 2.45 29.26 1.35
CA ARG A 391 3.02 27.94 1.61
C ARG A 391 4.51 27.88 1.26
N GLU A 392 4.94 28.52 0.19
CA GLU A 392 6.38 28.56 -0.13
C GLU A 392 7.11 29.44 0.89
N THR A 393 6.52 30.53 1.37
CA THR A 393 7.10 31.39 2.42
C THR A 393 7.16 30.71 3.79
N SER A 394 6.28 29.75 4.10
CA SER A 394 6.42 28.99 5.35
C SER A 394 7.67 28.11 5.38
N SER A 395 8.22 27.74 4.22
CA SER A 395 9.53 27.07 4.19
C SER A 395 10.69 27.97 4.66
N TRP A 396 10.46 29.29 4.69
CA TRP A 396 11.44 30.28 5.15
C TRP A 396 11.49 30.37 6.66
N GLU A 397 10.45 29.93 7.38
CA GLU A 397 10.51 29.73 8.82
C GLU A 397 11.70 28.85 9.18
N THR A 398 11.91 27.75 8.44
CA THR A 398 13.07 26.88 8.64
C THR A 398 14.40 27.59 8.35
N ILE A 399 14.43 28.58 7.45
CA ILE A 399 15.63 29.37 7.11
C ILE A 399 15.90 30.43 8.20
N ALA A 400 14.87 31.17 8.59
CA ALA A 400 14.93 32.21 9.61
C ALA A 400 15.25 31.63 10.99
N GLU A 401 14.69 30.48 11.33
CA GLU A 401 14.96 29.77 12.60
C GLU A 401 16.31 29.07 12.57
N ASN A 402 16.67 28.40 11.46
CA ASN A 402 18.01 27.87 11.28
C ASN A 402 18.91 28.95 10.68
N ARG A 403 19.21 30.01 11.45
CA ARG A 403 20.31 30.96 11.15
C ARG A 403 21.64 30.20 11.06
N TYR A 404 21.87 29.53 9.93
CA TYR A 404 23.04 28.69 9.68
C TYR A 404 24.31 29.55 9.77
N ILE A 405 24.20 30.84 9.44
CA ILE A 405 25.28 31.83 9.48
C ILE A 405 24.75 33.10 10.16
N SER A 406 24.79 33.24 11.48
CA SER A 406 24.52 34.56 12.11
C SER A 406 25.72 35.49 11.95
N ALA A 407 25.54 36.81 12.11
CA ALA A 407 26.66 37.77 12.17
C ALA A 407 27.76 37.29 13.15
N ASP A 408 27.38 36.87 14.36
CA ASP A 408 28.32 36.30 15.34
C ASP A 408 29.03 35.02 14.87
N LYS A 409 28.36 34.16 14.09
CA LYS A 409 28.99 32.96 13.54
C LYS A 409 29.93 33.32 12.41
N LEU A 410 29.58 34.32 11.61
CA LEU A 410 30.39 34.83 10.52
C LEU A 410 31.70 35.42 11.05
N ASP A 411 31.63 36.23 12.12
CA ASP A 411 32.82 36.76 12.76
C ASP A 411 33.70 35.66 13.36
N ARG A 412 33.09 34.72 14.12
CA ARG A 412 33.81 33.54 14.66
C ARG A 412 34.40 32.64 13.57
N SER A 413 33.83 32.61 12.37
CA SER A 413 34.36 31.89 11.21
C SER A 413 35.34 32.72 10.39
N ASN A 414 35.76 33.91 10.85
CA ASN A 414 36.59 34.84 10.10
C ASN A 414 36.04 35.15 8.70
N GLY A 415 34.72 35.28 8.58
CA GLY A 415 34.01 35.60 7.34
C GLY A 415 33.73 34.42 6.41
N TRP A 416 34.03 33.17 6.82
CA TRP A 416 33.79 32.00 5.98
C TRP A 416 32.33 31.59 6.00
N ILE A 417 31.74 31.56 4.80
CA ILE A 417 30.37 31.18 4.50
C ILE A 417 30.38 29.85 3.72
N PRO A 418 29.69 28.79 4.16
CA PRO A 418 29.64 27.49 3.48
C PRO A 418 28.81 27.53 2.20
N ILE A 419 29.41 28.00 1.10
CA ILE A 419 28.79 28.09 -0.22
C ILE A 419 29.64 27.43 -1.32
N GLU A 420 29.10 26.39 -1.95
CA GLU A 420 29.61 25.85 -3.22
C GLU A 420 29.12 26.67 -4.41
N GLY A 421 29.94 26.79 -5.45
CA GLY A 421 29.63 27.60 -6.63
C GLY A 421 30.01 29.07 -6.44
N PRO A 422 30.54 29.77 -7.45
CA PRO A 422 30.93 31.16 -7.32
C PRO A 422 29.68 32.00 -7.56
N THR A 423 29.19 32.58 -6.50
CA THR A 423 28.05 33.48 -6.48
C THR A 423 28.57 34.87 -6.22
N SER A 424 27.95 35.89 -6.80
CA SER A 424 28.17 37.28 -6.38
C SER A 424 27.82 37.45 -4.90
N LEU A 425 28.23 38.55 -4.29
CA LEU A 425 27.79 38.89 -2.93
C LEU A 425 26.26 38.89 -2.85
N GLU A 426 25.61 39.53 -3.81
CA GLU A 426 24.15 39.63 -3.83
C GLU A 426 23.46 38.27 -3.96
N LYS A 427 23.95 37.39 -4.85
CA LYS A 427 23.44 36.01 -4.97
C LYS A 427 23.76 35.13 -3.76
N THR A 428 24.77 35.48 -2.99
CA THR A 428 25.14 34.80 -1.74
C THR A 428 24.16 35.18 -0.63
N LEU A 429 23.81 36.46 -0.57
CA LEU A 429 22.91 37.03 0.42
C LEU A 429 21.43 36.78 0.09
N SER A 430 21.06 36.60 -1.18
CA SER A 430 19.67 36.34 -1.60
C SER A 430 19.12 34.96 -1.18
N PHE A 431 19.94 34.10 -0.56
CA PHE A 431 19.64 32.69 -0.27
C PHE A 431 19.20 31.85 -1.48
N ASP A 432 19.47 32.33 -2.71
CA ASP A 432 19.22 31.60 -3.96
C ASP A 432 19.85 30.20 -3.97
N ARG A 433 20.83 29.94 -3.10
CA ARG A 433 21.48 28.64 -3.01
C ARG A 433 20.61 27.52 -2.41
N MET A 434 19.70 27.82 -1.48
CA MET A 434 18.69 26.82 -1.06
C MET A 434 17.67 26.56 -2.17
N MET A 435 17.46 27.54 -3.05
CA MET A 435 16.62 27.45 -4.25
C MET A 435 17.34 26.85 -5.47
N TYR A 436 18.67 26.78 -5.47
CA TYR A 436 19.49 26.28 -6.58
C TYR A 436 19.33 24.78 -6.83
N VAL A 437 18.83 24.04 -5.84
CA VAL A 437 18.43 22.63 -6.03
C VAL A 437 17.19 22.56 -6.94
N ASN A 438 16.40 23.64 -7.04
CA ASN A 438 15.11 23.68 -7.75
C ASN A 438 14.98 24.78 -8.83
N ASN A 439 16.03 25.54 -9.19
CA ASN A 439 15.98 26.60 -10.22
C ASN A 439 14.87 27.66 -9.99
N VAL A 440 14.59 28.03 -8.74
CA VAL A 440 13.52 28.96 -8.41
C VAL A 440 14.10 30.37 -8.17
N ASP A 441 13.75 31.33 -9.02
CA ASP A 441 14.22 32.73 -8.93
C ASP A 441 13.35 33.53 -7.94
N PHE A 442 13.41 33.16 -6.66
CA PHE A 442 12.45 33.57 -5.62
C PHE A 442 13.10 34.28 -4.43
N GLY A 443 14.10 35.12 -4.69
CA GLY A 443 14.70 35.97 -3.64
C GLY A 443 13.68 36.91 -2.98
N PRO A 444 13.90 37.32 -1.71
CA PRO A 444 12.91 38.08 -0.93
C PRO A 444 12.55 39.43 -1.59
N GLU A 445 13.50 40.06 -2.27
CA GLU A 445 13.27 41.31 -2.99
C GLU A 445 12.26 41.15 -4.14
N LYS A 446 12.31 40.03 -4.87
CA LYS A 446 11.38 39.74 -5.98
C LYS A 446 9.98 39.38 -5.49
N GLN A 447 9.89 38.80 -4.30
CA GLN A 447 8.61 38.55 -3.65
C GLN A 447 7.92 39.83 -3.19
N ARG A 448 8.65 40.89 -2.87
CA ARG A 448 8.07 42.17 -2.44
C ARG A 448 7.08 42.72 -3.46
N ASP A 449 7.49 42.73 -4.73
CA ASP A 449 6.65 43.21 -5.83
C ASP A 449 5.43 42.29 -6.02
N LEU A 450 5.59 40.97 -5.84
CA LEU A 450 4.50 40.00 -5.87
C LEU A 450 3.51 40.16 -4.71
N PHE A 451 4.01 40.49 -3.52
CA PHE A 451 3.20 40.71 -2.34
C PHE A 451 2.32 41.94 -2.53
N ALA A 452 2.90 43.01 -3.07
CA ALA A 452 2.15 44.20 -3.46
C ALA A 452 1.07 43.86 -4.50
N ASP A 453 1.42 43.13 -5.57
CA ASP A 453 0.48 42.71 -6.61
C ASP A 453 -0.68 41.86 -6.07
N LEU A 454 -0.47 41.11 -4.99
CA LEU A 454 -1.44 40.19 -4.40
C LEU A 454 -2.14 40.71 -3.15
N ASP A 455 -1.86 41.95 -2.74
CA ASP A 455 -2.35 42.55 -1.49
C ASP A 455 -2.05 41.66 -0.27
N ILE A 456 -0.79 41.25 -0.21
CA ILE A 456 -0.17 40.50 0.87
C ILE A 456 0.65 41.52 1.67
N GLN A 457 0.29 41.77 2.93
CA GLN A 457 1.06 42.70 3.75
C GLN A 457 2.34 41.99 4.21
N PRO A 458 3.52 42.63 4.17
CA PRO A 458 4.75 42.01 4.69
C PRO A 458 4.62 41.54 6.14
N ASP A 459 3.85 42.29 6.94
CA ASP A 459 3.55 41.97 8.35
C ASP A 459 2.72 40.69 8.54
N ASP A 460 2.01 40.22 7.50
CA ASP A 460 1.35 38.91 7.52
C ASP A 460 2.38 37.75 7.53
N PHE A 461 3.68 38.05 7.30
CA PHE A 461 4.79 37.08 7.28
C PHE A 461 5.95 37.57 8.16
N PRO A 462 5.90 37.37 9.48
CA PRO A 462 7.01 37.74 10.36
C PRO A 462 8.35 37.11 9.93
N TYR A 463 8.32 35.93 9.32
CA TYR A 463 9.51 35.25 8.79
C TYR A 463 10.10 35.90 7.53
N TYR A 464 9.28 36.56 6.70
CA TYR A 464 9.76 37.31 5.54
C TYR A 464 10.56 38.53 6.00
N THR A 465 9.99 39.33 6.89
CA THR A 465 10.67 40.48 7.49
C THR A 465 11.92 40.04 8.26
N ALA A 466 11.82 39.00 9.10
CA ALA A 466 12.99 38.45 9.80
C ALA A 466 14.09 37.94 8.85
N SER A 467 13.72 37.44 7.65
CA SER A 467 14.69 37.02 6.64
C SER A 467 15.36 38.21 5.96
N LEU A 468 14.61 39.29 5.67
CA LEU A 468 15.19 40.55 5.18
C LEU A 468 16.15 41.16 6.20
N ASP A 469 15.72 41.27 7.45
CA ASP A 469 16.54 41.77 8.55
C ASP A 469 17.82 40.94 8.68
N TYR A 470 17.69 39.61 8.59
CA TYR A 470 18.84 38.69 8.63
C TYR A 470 19.80 38.86 7.43
N ILE A 471 19.28 39.14 6.23
CA ILE A 471 20.10 39.45 5.05
C ILE A 471 20.88 40.74 5.27
N ASP A 472 20.22 41.77 5.80
CA ASP A 472 20.84 43.06 6.07
C ASP A 472 21.89 42.95 7.20
N GLU A 473 21.59 42.23 8.29
CA GLU A 473 22.55 41.90 9.36
C GLU A 473 23.81 41.21 8.78
N LEU A 474 23.63 40.25 7.86
CA LEU A 474 24.74 39.56 7.22
C LEU A 474 25.54 40.47 6.28
N ARG A 475 24.85 41.31 5.51
CA ARG A 475 25.47 42.29 4.61
C ARG A 475 26.32 43.27 5.40
N GLU A 476 25.80 43.79 6.50
CA GLU A 476 26.51 44.68 7.41
C GLU A 476 27.73 43.99 8.04
N ALA A 477 27.57 42.77 8.56
CA ALA A 477 28.67 42.00 9.12
C ALA A 477 29.78 41.70 8.09
N ILE A 478 29.43 41.46 6.82
CA ILE A 478 30.40 41.34 5.72
C ILE A 478 31.10 42.68 5.48
N ASN A 479 30.36 43.78 5.43
CA ASN A 479 30.94 45.10 5.16
C ASN A 479 31.94 45.52 6.24
N GLU A 480 31.62 45.27 7.52
CA GLU A 480 32.50 45.55 8.66
C GLU A 480 33.70 44.59 8.71
N GLY A 481 33.47 43.30 8.45
CA GLY A 481 34.49 42.26 8.54
C GLY A 481 35.44 42.19 7.35
N ALA A 482 35.02 42.58 6.15
CA ALA A 482 35.78 42.38 4.92
C ALA A 482 37.18 43.02 4.94
N ALA A 483 37.37 44.11 5.69
CA ALA A 483 38.66 44.77 5.84
C ALA A 483 39.53 44.17 6.96
N SER A 484 38.92 43.55 7.97
CA SER A 484 39.59 43.09 9.20
C SER A 484 39.88 41.59 9.21
N TRP A 485 39.18 40.80 8.39
CA TRP A 485 39.39 39.36 8.34
C TRP A 485 40.80 39.01 7.85
N PRO A 486 41.47 38.06 8.51
CA PRO A 486 42.85 37.73 8.21
C PRO A 486 42.96 37.20 6.79
N ALA A 487 43.94 37.69 6.03
CA ALA A 487 44.29 37.11 4.74
C ALA A 487 44.48 35.60 4.90
N ALA A 488 43.93 34.81 3.98
CA ALA A 488 44.08 33.36 4.09
C ALA A 488 45.57 32.98 3.97
N PRO A 489 46.01 31.97 4.72
CA PRO A 489 47.43 31.64 4.81
C PRO A 489 47.96 31.23 3.42
N ARG A 490 48.86 32.06 2.87
CA ARG A 490 49.61 31.78 1.65
C ARG A 490 50.77 30.81 1.94
N ALA A 491 51.13 29.98 0.97
CA ALA A 491 52.39 29.26 1.00
C ALA A 491 53.54 30.28 1.05
N ALA A 492 54.55 30.06 1.89
CA ALA A 492 55.66 30.99 2.02
C ALA A 492 56.50 30.95 0.74
N SER A 493 56.47 32.06 -0.02
CA SER A 493 57.41 32.43 -1.09
C SER A 493 57.92 31.27 -1.95
N GLY A 494 57.05 30.81 -2.84
CA GLY A 494 57.38 30.01 -4.01
C GLY A 494 56.15 30.01 -4.91
N GLU A 495 56.32 30.16 -6.22
CA GLU A 495 55.23 29.92 -7.16
C GLU A 495 54.69 28.51 -6.88
N ASP A 496 53.44 28.40 -6.42
CA ASP A 496 52.80 27.11 -6.25
C ASP A 496 52.44 26.58 -7.64
N THR A 497 53.41 25.93 -8.28
CA THR A 497 53.29 25.37 -9.64
C THR A 497 52.43 24.11 -9.68
N ASN A 498 51.71 23.77 -8.61
CA ASN A 498 50.83 22.64 -8.60
C ASN A 498 49.64 22.89 -9.54
N TYR A 499 49.36 21.94 -10.45
CA TYR A 499 48.27 22.06 -11.42
C TYR A 499 46.89 22.36 -10.80
N GLY A 500 46.69 22.00 -9.53
CA GLY A 500 45.45 22.28 -8.79
C GLY A 500 45.13 23.77 -8.64
N THR A 501 46.14 24.63 -8.59
CA THR A 501 45.95 26.10 -8.50
C THR A 501 45.41 26.65 -9.83
N ALA A 502 46.06 26.28 -10.94
CA ALA A 502 45.59 26.61 -12.30
C ALA A 502 44.18 26.05 -12.55
N LEU A 503 43.92 24.80 -12.15
CA LEU A 503 42.61 24.17 -12.32
C LEU A 503 41.50 24.89 -11.56
N ALA A 504 41.78 25.44 -10.37
CA ALA A 504 40.82 26.24 -9.63
C ALA A 504 40.52 27.56 -10.35
N ALA A 505 41.56 28.28 -10.79
CA ALA A 505 41.43 29.51 -11.56
C ALA A 505 40.64 29.30 -12.87
N GLU A 506 40.98 28.27 -13.64
CA GLU A 506 40.27 27.87 -14.86
C GLU A 506 38.82 27.49 -14.58
N THR A 507 38.54 26.78 -13.48
CA THR A 507 37.16 26.44 -13.13
C THR A 507 36.33 27.71 -12.88
N ILE A 508 36.90 28.74 -12.25
CA ILE A 508 36.21 30.02 -12.08
C ILE A 508 36.00 30.68 -13.45
N THR A 509 37.05 30.91 -14.23
CA THR A 509 36.96 31.72 -15.46
C THR A 509 36.26 31.01 -16.61
N GLN A 510 36.50 29.72 -16.83
CA GLN A 510 35.93 29.04 -17.99
C GLN A 510 34.51 28.54 -17.75
N ARG A 511 34.20 28.09 -16.53
CA ARG A 511 32.92 27.43 -16.25
C ARG A 511 31.87 28.37 -15.68
N TRP A 512 32.28 29.35 -14.88
CA TRP A 512 31.36 30.02 -13.98
C TRP A 512 31.27 31.53 -14.19
N HIS A 513 32.40 32.23 -14.22
CA HIS A 513 32.48 33.68 -14.44
C HIS A 513 33.62 34.03 -15.40
N PRO A 514 33.36 34.04 -16.73
CA PRO A 514 34.34 34.41 -17.75
C PRO A 514 34.95 35.80 -17.59
N THR A 515 34.29 36.68 -16.85
CA THR A 515 34.74 38.04 -16.58
C THR A 515 35.44 38.20 -15.22
N ALA A 516 35.65 37.11 -14.47
CA ALA A 516 36.35 37.16 -13.19
C ALA A 516 37.84 37.46 -13.38
N GLU A 517 38.36 38.39 -12.60
CA GLU A 517 39.80 38.67 -12.52
C GLU A 517 40.41 37.79 -11.42
N ILE A 518 41.18 36.78 -11.81
CA ILE A 518 41.91 35.94 -10.86
C ILE A 518 43.09 36.74 -10.30
N ARG A 519 43.10 36.95 -8.99
CA ARG A 519 44.17 37.65 -8.29
C ARG A 519 45.24 36.69 -7.81
N ASP A 520 44.83 35.53 -7.30
CA ASP A 520 45.75 34.53 -6.76
C ASP A 520 45.07 33.15 -6.63
N SER A 521 45.85 32.07 -6.63
CA SER A 521 45.39 30.73 -6.26
C SER A 521 46.52 29.87 -5.73
N TRP A 522 46.27 29.16 -4.64
CA TRP A 522 47.28 28.35 -3.96
C TRP A 522 46.67 27.15 -3.26
N LEU A 523 47.45 26.10 -3.03
CA LEU A 523 47.07 24.98 -2.18
C LEU A 523 47.48 25.24 -0.72
N SER A 524 46.76 24.63 0.21
CA SER A 524 47.09 24.64 1.62
C SER A 524 48.38 23.86 1.88
N ARG A 525 49.12 24.23 2.94
CA ARG A 525 50.30 23.49 3.44
C ARG A 525 49.97 22.10 4.02
N ALA A 526 48.71 21.68 3.95
CA ALA A 526 48.28 20.38 4.45
C ALA A 526 48.89 19.24 3.63
N ASN A 527 49.24 18.14 4.30
CA ASN A 527 49.52 16.90 3.59
C ASN A 527 48.26 16.39 2.87
N TRP A 528 48.46 15.66 1.78
CA TRP A 528 47.38 14.92 1.12
C TRP A 528 46.62 14.07 2.15
N LYS A 529 45.33 14.32 2.29
CA LYS A 529 44.46 13.47 3.11
C LYS A 529 44.09 12.24 2.30
N ILE A 530 44.62 11.09 2.69
CA ILE A 530 44.33 9.81 2.05
C ILE A 530 43.02 9.25 2.61
N ILE A 531 42.07 8.96 1.72
CA ILE A 531 40.79 8.35 2.06
C ILE A 531 40.84 6.87 1.66
N LYS A 532 40.61 5.99 2.63
CA LYS A 532 40.61 4.53 2.48
C LYS A 532 39.21 3.97 2.71
N ASN A 533 38.91 2.81 2.12
CA ASN A 533 37.71 2.04 2.48
C ASN A 533 37.94 1.29 3.81
N ASN A 534 36.91 0.55 4.26
CA ASN A 534 36.96 -0.24 5.50
C ASN A 534 38.00 -1.39 5.46
N LEU A 535 38.50 -1.75 4.28
CA LEU A 535 39.55 -2.77 4.10
C LEU A 535 40.96 -2.14 4.05
N GLY A 536 41.09 -0.84 4.29
CA GLY A 536 42.36 -0.12 4.22
C GLY A 536 42.86 0.18 2.80
N VAL A 537 42.08 -0.17 1.77
CA VAL A 537 42.40 0.13 0.36
C VAL A 537 42.23 1.62 0.10
N ILE A 538 43.26 2.25 -0.46
CA ILE A 538 43.23 3.66 -0.84
C ILE A 538 42.21 3.85 -1.96
N LEU A 539 41.28 4.80 -1.79
CA LEU A 539 40.29 5.15 -2.80
C LEU A 539 40.66 6.43 -3.53
N ARG A 540 41.06 7.45 -2.76
CA ARG A 540 41.37 8.79 -3.27
C ARG A 540 42.22 9.56 -2.27
N ARG A 541 42.82 10.66 -2.74
CA ARG A 541 43.45 11.65 -1.88
C ARG A 541 42.89 13.03 -2.14
N THR A 542 42.81 13.84 -1.09
CA THR A 542 42.29 15.21 -1.18
C THR A 542 43.27 16.23 -0.62
N LEU A 543 43.36 17.39 -1.27
CA LEU A 543 44.20 18.50 -0.84
C LEU A 543 43.38 19.81 -0.89
N PRO A 544 43.25 20.53 0.24
CA PRO A 544 42.53 21.81 0.24
C PRO A 544 43.39 22.92 -0.37
N GLY A 545 42.75 23.93 -0.95
CA GLY A 545 43.37 25.13 -1.49
C GLY A 545 42.42 26.32 -1.48
N HIS A 546 42.89 27.45 -1.97
CA HIS A 546 42.13 28.70 -2.07
C HIS A 546 42.36 29.39 -3.42
N VAL A 547 41.34 30.10 -3.90
CA VAL A 547 41.44 31.02 -5.04
C VAL A 547 40.85 32.37 -4.63
N LEU A 548 41.57 33.43 -4.95
CA LEU A 548 41.17 34.82 -4.76
C LEU A 548 40.87 35.43 -6.13
N PHE A 549 39.67 35.97 -6.30
CA PHE A 549 39.26 36.62 -7.54
C PHE A 549 38.30 37.77 -7.30
N LYS A 550 38.17 38.63 -8.30
CA LYS A 550 37.26 39.78 -8.31
C LYS A 550 36.22 39.61 -9.40
N LEU A 551 34.94 39.74 -9.04
CA LEU A 551 33.86 39.89 -10.01
C LEU A 551 33.65 41.38 -10.31
N PRO A 552 33.23 41.75 -11.54
CA PRO A 552 33.03 43.15 -11.93
C PRO A 552 32.01 43.90 -11.06
N ASP A 553 30.91 43.22 -10.70
CA ASP A 553 29.77 43.84 -10.02
C ASP A 553 29.82 43.71 -8.48
N ASP A 554 30.75 42.92 -7.95
CA ASP A 554 30.90 42.80 -6.49
C ASP A 554 31.67 44.01 -5.94
N PRO A 555 31.42 44.46 -4.70
CA PRO A 555 32.27 45.46 -4.04
C PRO A 555 33.58 44.85 -3.50
N TYR A 556 33.56 43.58 -3.09
CA TYR A 556 34.71 42.89 -2.48
C TYR A 556 35.40 41.92 -3.43
N CYS A 557 36.58 41.43 -3.03
CA CYS A 557 37.18 40.24 -3.62
C CYS A 557 36.62 39.00 -2.94
N GLN A 558 36.48 37.92 -3.70
CA GLN A 558 36.06 36.63 -3.18
C GLN A 558 37.27 35.76 -2.99
N ILE A 559 37.48 35.29 -1.77
CA ILE A 559 38.33 34.14 -1.53
C ILE A 559 37.47 32.90 -1.36
N ARG A 560 37.78 31.85 -2.13
CA ARG A 560 37.05 30.58 -2.07
C ARG A 560 37.98 29.45 -1.72
N SER A 561 37.56 28.64 -0.76
CA SER A 561 38.23 27.37 -0.51
C SER A 561 37.76 26.34 -1.52
N PHE A 562 38.71 25.52 -1.98
CA PHE A 562 38.45 24.39 -2.84
C PHE A 562 39.15 23.14 -2.32
N THR A 563 38.67 21.98 -2.76
CA THR A 563 39.30 20.69 -2.52
C THR A 563 39.65 20.06 -3.87
N LEU A 564 40.93 19.83 -4.08
CA LEU A 564 41.47 19.01 -5.15
C LEU A 564 41.29 17.54 -4.76
N THR A 565 40.70 16.73 -5.64
CA THR A 565 40.45 15.30 -5.36
C THR A 565 41.01 14.45 -6.48
N GLU A 566 41.96 13.57 -6.15
CA GLU A 566 42.55 12.62 -7.09
C GLU A 566 42.14 11.20 -6.75
N GLN A 567 41.69 10.45 -7.76
CA GLN A 567 41.24 9.07 -7.60
C GLN A 567 42.42 8.12 -7.69
N TYR A 568 42.45 7.09 -6.84
CA TYR A 568 43.49 6.07 -6.87
C TYR A 568 43.23 5.10 -8.03
N THR A 569 44.22 4.92 -8.90
CA THR A 569 44.11 4.07 -10.10
C THR A 569 44.74 2.69 -9.92
N GLY A 570 45.34 2.41 -8.75
CA GLY A 570 46.15 1.22 -8.53
C GLY A 570 47.65 1.47 -8.71
N SER A 571 48.47 0.49 -8.33
CA SER A 571 49.93 0.51 -8.51
C SER A 571 50.67 1.73 -7.94
N GLY A 572 50.15 2.33 -6.86
CA GLY A 572 50.76 3.52 -6.24
C GLY A 572 50.53 4.84 -6.99
N THR A 573 49.66 4.85 -8.01
CA THR A 573 49.39 6.04 -8.83
C THR A 573 48.01 6.65 -8.58
N PHE A 574 47.89 7.95 -8.84
CA PHE A 574 46.64 8.70 -8.73
C PHE A 574 46.35 9.42 -10.05
N GLN A 575 45.08 9.44 -10.44
CA GLN A 575 44.62 10.17 -11.61
C GLN A 575 44.50 11.67 -11.27
N PRO A 576 45.09 12.58 -12.09
CA PRO A 576 44.89 14.01 -11.94
C PRO A 576 43.40 14.39 -11.93
N ALA A 577 43.04 15.36 -11.11
CA ALA A 577 41.66 15.81 -11.04
C ALA A 577 41.23 16.51 -12.33
N LYS A 578 39.97 16.32 -12.75
CA LYS A 578 39.36 17.05 -13.89
C LYS A 578 38.76 18.40 -13.49
N GLY A 579 38.73 18.70 -12.21
CA GLY A 579 38.20 19.94 -11.64
C GLY A 579 38.41 19.97 -10.13
N VAL A 580 38.04 21.09 -9.51
CA VAL A 580 38.06 21.25 -8.06
C VAL A 580 36.64 21.39 -7.51
N ARG A 581 36.44 21.05 -6.23
CA ARG A 581 35.17 21.29 -5.53
C ARG A 581 35.32 22.47 -4.59
N PHE A 582 34.58 23.54 -4.83
CA PHE A 582 34.51 24.69 -3.93
C PHE A 582 33.59 24.41 -2.75
N GLY A 583 33.95 24.90 -1.56
CA GLY A 583 33.19 24.61 -0.33
C GLY A 583 32.77 25.84 0.47
N TYR A 584 33.65 26.84 0.57
CA TYR A 584 33.40 28.04 1.35
C TYR A 584 33.80 29.28 0.56
N VAL A 585 33.14 30.40 0.84
CA VAL A 585 33.48 31.73 0.34
C VAL A 585 33.68 32.68 1.51
N ARG A 586 34.57 33.64 1.33
CA ARG A 586 34.66 34.82 2.15
C ARG A 586 34.83 36.04 1.25
N PHE A 587 34.13 37.10 1.60
CA PHE A 587 34.26 38.39 0.93
C PHE A 587 35.26 39.23 1.72
N GLN A 588 36.28 39.74 1.06
CA GLN A 588 37.33 40.52 1.72
C GLN A 588 37.77 41.68 0.84
N SER A 589 38.42 42.67 1.43
CA SER A 589 39.09 43.72 0.68
C SER A 589 40.08 43.11 -0.33
N CYS A 590 40.24 43.75 -1.48
CA CYS A 590 41.08 43.25 -2.57
C CYS A 590 42.58 43.51 -2.39
N GLY A 591 42.95 44.18 -1.30
CA GLY A 591 44.32 44.66 -1.01
C GLY A 591 45.24 43.62 -0.41
#